data_AF-A0A2S9JST4-F1
#
_entry.id   AF-A0A2S9JST4-F1
#
_cell.length_a   1.000
_cell.length_b   1.000
_cell.length_c   1.000
_cell.angle_alpha   90.00
_cell.angle_beta   90.00
_cell.angle_gamma   90.00
#
_symmetry.space_group_name_H-M   'P 1'
#
loop_
_entity.id
_entity.type
_entity.pdbx_description
1 polymer ?
#
loop_
_entity_poly.entity_id
_entity_poly.type
_entity_poly.pdbx_seq_one_letter_code
_entity_poly.pdbx_strand_id
1 'polypeptide(L)' 'MTDTTLFSLLKKEIPGSLEKNFFERFFQYKKLKKGAYFIKQGHLCKSVAFIEKGIVLYYKIDETGEFVCDFAKSYLRLK' A
#
# COMPACT_ATOMS: atom_id res chain seq x y z
N MET A 1 2.95 -4.95 -22.25
CA MET A 1 3.12 -4.26 -20.95
C MET A 1 3.14 -5.32 -19.87
N THR A 2 4.29 -5.57 -19.26
CA THR A 2 4.38 -6.52 -18.14
C THR A 2 3.78 -5.87 -16.90
N ASP A 3 2.72 -6.46 -16.36
CA ASP A 3 2.14 -6.09 -15.05
C ASP A 3 3.24 -6.23 -14.00
N THR A 4 3.85 -5.09 -13.64
CA THR A 4 4.94 -5.07 -12.67
C THR A 4 4.32 -4.86 -11.30
N THR A 5 3.77 -5.95 -10.74
CA THR A 5 3.17 -5.98 -9.41
C THR A 5 4.25 -5.81 -8.34
N LEU A 6 3.87 -5.40 -7.12
CA LEU A 6 4.80 -5.43 -5.99
C LEU A 6 5.41 -6.84 -5.83
N PHE A 7 4.59 -7.87 -6.03
CA PHE A 7 5.03 -9.25 -5.95
C PHE A 7 6.07 -9.62 -7.02
N SER A 8 5.99 -9.07 -8.24
CA SER A 8 7.02 -9.33 -9.24
C SER A 8 8.36 -8.67 -8.88
N LEU A 9 8.33 -7.48 -8.27
CA LEU A 9 9.51 -6.82 -7.69
C LEU A 9 10.11 -7.63 -6.54
N LEU A 10 9.29 -8.05 -5.57
CA LEU A 10 9.75 -8.87 -4.45
C LEU A 10 10.37 -10.20 -4.93
N LYS A 11 9.78 -10.82 -5.97
CA LYS A 11 10.33 -12.04 -6.59
C LYS A 11 11.69 -11.83 -7.24
N LYS A 12 12.02 -10.61 -7.65
CA LYS A 12 13.32 -10.28 -8.24
C LYS A 12 14.39 -10.09 -7.16
N GLU A 13 14.04 -9.39 -6.09
CA GLU A 13 15.00 -9.00 -5.04
C GLU A 13 15.25 -10.10 -3.99
N ILE A 14 14.31 -11.04 -3.80
CA ILE A 14 14.46 -12.15 -2.86
C ILE A 14 15.13 -13.35 -3.56
N PRO A 15 16.33 -13.79 -3.15
CA PRO A 15 16.98 -14.98 -3.70
C PRO A 15 16.28 -16.27 -3.23
N GLY A 16 16.13 -17.25 -4.12
CA GLY A 16 15.61 -18.59 -3.78
C GLY A 16 14.09 -18.77 -3.82
N SER A 17 13.60 -19.97 -4.20
CA SER A 17 12.17 -20.25 -4.38
C SER A 17 11.41 -20.48 -3.07
N LEU A 18 12.05 -21.06 -2.05
CA LEU A 18 11.45 -21.32 -0.75
C LEU A 18 11.21 -20.02 0.04
N GLU A 19 12.17 -19.09 0.00
CA GLU A 19 12.04 -17.78 0.65
C GLU A 19 10.92 -16.95 0.04
N LYS A 20 10.75 -17.01 -1.29
CA LYS A 20 9.64 -16.34 -1.98
C LYS A 20 8.28 -16.80 -1.47
N ASN A 21 8.06 -18.11 -1.43
CA ASN A 21 6.80 -18.68 -0.94
C ASN A 21 6.55 -18.35 0.54
N PHE A 22 7.61 -18.26 1.34
CA PHE A 22 7.51 -17.85 2.74
C PHE A 22 7.11 -16.38 2.87
N PHE A 23 7.75 -15.48 2.13
CA PHE A 23 7.47 -14.04 2.16
C PHE A 23 6.07 -13.71 1.65
N GLU A 24 5.59 -14.35 0.59
CA GLU A 24 4.26 -14.10 0.03
C GLU A 24 3.13 -14.25 1.07
N ARG A 25 3.31 -15.12 2.07
CA ARG A 25 2.30 -15.39 3.12
C ARG A 25 2.11 -14.24 4.10
N PHE A 26 3.07 -13.32 4.21
CA PHE A 26 2.95 -12.14 5.07
C PHE A 26 2.16 -11.00 4.41
N PHE A 27 1.87 -11.12 3.11
CA PHE A 27 1.12 -10.12 2.37
C PHE A 27 -0.29 -10.60 2.10
N GLN A 28 -1.24 -9.67 2.20
CA GLN A 28 -2.62 -9.90 1.81
C GLN A 28 -3.04 -8.82 0.83
N TYR A 29 -3.62 -9.24 -0.30
CA TYR A 29 -4.19 -8.30 -1.26
C TYR A 29 -5.48 -7.70 -0.69
N LYS A 30 -5.55 -6.37 -0.65
CA LYS A 30 -6.73 -5.64 -0.17
C LYS A 30 -7.16 -4.60 -1.19
N LYS A 31 -8.41 -4.72 -1.66
CA LYS A 31 -9.03 -3.72 -2.55
C LYS A 31 -9.88 -2.77 -1.72
N LEU A 32 -9.57 -1.47 -1.81
CA LEU A 32 -10.37 -0.41 -1.19
C LEU A 32 -11.31 0.21 -2.23
N LYS A 33 -12.56 0.45 -1.83
CA LYS A 33 -13.50 1.25 -2.63
C LYS A 33 -13.20 2.74 -2.40
N LYS A 34 -13.60 3.60 -3.35
CA LYS A 34 -13.51 5.06 -3.18
C LYS A 34 -14.22 5.47 -1.88
N GLY A 35 -13.57 6.30 -1.06
CA GLY A 35 -14.08 6.74 0.24
C GLY A 35 -13.89 5.74 1.39
N ALA A 36 -13.36 4.53 1.14
CA ALA A 36 -13.02 3.60 2.21
C ALA A 36 -11.69 3.99 2.87
N TYR A 37 -11.61 3.77 4.19
CA TYR A 37 -10.42 4.07 4.98
C TYR A 37 -9.49 2.86 5.08
N PHE A 38 -8.20 3.08 4.80
CA PHE A 38 -7.15 2.13 5.16
C PHE A 38 -6.76 2.28 6.64
N ILE A 39 -6.51 3.54 7.04
CA ILE A 39 -6.26 3.97 8.41
C ILE A 39 -7.31 5.03 8.75
N LYS A 40 -7.77 5.05 10.01
CA LYS A 40 -8.74 6.00 10.51
C LYS A 40 -8.26 6.59 11.83
N GLN A 41 -8.41 7.91 12.00
CA GLN A 41 -8.10 8.58 13.26
C GLN A 41 -8.88 7.95 14.42
N GLY A 42 -8.22 7.84 15.58
CA GLY A 42 -8.77 7.18 16.77
C GLY A 42 -8.70 5.65 16.73
N HIS A 43 -8.29 5.02 15.63
CA HIS A 43 -8.09 3.57 15.54
C HIS A 43 -6.60 3.23 15.59
N LEU A 44 -6.24 2.19 16.34
CA LEU A 44 -4.88 1.66 16.35
C LEU A 44 -4.52 1.12 14.96
N CYS A 45 -3.41 1.61 14.40
CA CYS A 45 -2.87 1.09 13.15
C CYS A 45 -2.23 -0.29 13.39
N LYS A 46 -2.75 -1.33 12.72
CA LYS A 46 -2.27 -2.73 12.87
C LYS A 46 -1.58 -3.27 11.62
N SER A 47 -1.49 -2.47 10.56
CA SER A 47 -1.00 -2.94 9.26
C SER A 47 -0.34 -1.81 8.49
N VAL A 48 0.70 -2.17 7.74
CA VAL A 48 1.31 -1.32 6.71
C VAL A 48 0.95 -1.90 5.35
N ALA A 49 0.87 -1.05 4.33
CA ALA A 49 0.53 -1.48 2.98
C ALA A 49 1.32 -0.72 1.93
N PHE A 50 1.52 -1.39 0.80
CA PHE A 50 2.04 -0.82 -0.42
C PHE A 50 0.88 -0.56 -1.39
N ILE A 51 0.89 0.58 -2.06
CA ILE A 51 -0.13 0.90 -3.07
C ILE A 51 0.35 0.38 -4.41
N GLU A 52 -0.28 -0.69 -4.88
CA GLU A 52 -0.01 -1.26 -6.21
C GLU A 52 -0.69 -0.45 -7.33
N LYS A 53 -1.95 -0.03 -7.11
CA LYS A 53 -2.72 0.76 -8.07
C LYS A 53 -3.64 1.75 -7.36
N GLY A 54 -3.72 2.96 -7.90
CA GLY A 54 -4.58 4.02 -7.40
C GLY A 54 -3.83 5.00 -6.49
N ILE A 55 -4.60 5.69 -5.65
CA ILE A 55 -4.13 6.78 -4.78
C ILE A 55 -4.90 6.77 -3.47
N VAL A 56 -4.23 7.07 -2.37
CA VAL A 56 -4.81 7.26 -1.05
C VAL A 56 -4.48 8.68 -0.59
N LEU A 57 -5.51 9.39 -0.15
CA LEU A 57 -5.36 10.69 0.49
C LEU A 57 -5.10 10.49 1.98
N TYR A 58 -4.01 11.05 2.47
CA TYR A 58 -3.77 11.21 3.89
C TYR A 58 -4.16 12.62 4.32
N TYR A 59 -5.12 12.69 5.24
CA TYR A 59 -5.58 13.94 5.81
C TYR A 59 -5.73 13.79 7.33
N LYS A 60 -5.68 14.92 8.03
CA LYS A 60 -5.90 15.03 9.48
C LYS A 60 -7.11 15.91 9.74
N ILE A 61 -7.84 15.61 10.80
CA ILE A 61 -8.89 16.49 11.31
C ILE A 61 -8.47 16.97 12.69
N ASP A 62 -8.42 18.29 12.86
CA ASP A 62 -8.20 18.94 14.14
C ASP A 62 -9.35 19.91 14.47
N GLU A 63 -9.18 20.69 15.53
CA GLU A 63 -10.17 21.65 16.03
C GLU A 63 -10.49 22.80 15.06
N THR A 64 -9.65 23.03 14.05
CA THR A 64 -9.83 24.06 13.03
C THR A 64 -10.37 23.51 11.69
N GLY A 65 -10.33 22.19 11.48
CA GLY A 65 -10.96 21.55 10.31
C GLY A 65 -10.16 20.39 9.71
N GLU A 66 -10.40 20.12 8.43
CA GLU A 66 -9.73 19.06 7.65
C GLU A 66 -8.50 19.59 6.90
N PHE A 67 -7.36 18.93 7.10
CA PHE A 67 -6.09 19.26 6.47
C PHE A 67 -5.56 18.10 5.64
N VAL A 68 -5.51 18.29 4.32
CA VAL A 68 -4.81 17.39 3.42
C VAL A 68 -3.31 17.46 3.69
N CYS A 69 -2.73 16.33 4.06
CA CYS A 69 -1.33 16.22 4.43
C CYS A 69 -0.48 15.67 3.28
N ASP A 70 -0.96 14.61 2.62
CA ASP A 70 -0.21 13.97 1.53
C ASP A 70 -1.11 13.08 0.65
N PHE A 71 -0.60 12.72 -0.52
CA PHE A 71 -1.17 11.74 -1.42
C PHE A 71 -0.20 10.59 -1.66
N ALA A 72 -0.47 9.44 -1.05
CA ALA A 72 0.26 8.23 -1.34
C ALA A 72 -0.26 7.62 -2.65
N LYS A 73 0.60 7.51 -3.66
CA LYS A 73 0.30 6.90 -4.97
C LYS A 73 1.20 5.70 -5.24
N SER A 74 0.81 4.84 -6.18
CA SER A 74 1.72 3.79 -6.62
C SER A 74 2.98 4.40 -7.25
N TYR A 75 4.16 4.01 -6.74
CA TYR A 75 5.46 4.52 -7.19
C TYR A 75 6.08 3.69 -8.32
N LEU A 76 5.32 2.78 -8.92
CA LEU A 76 5.74 2.00 -10.08
C LEU A 76 5.73 2.86 -11.35
N ARG A 77 6.72 3.75 -11.43
CA ARG A 77 7.30 4.26 -12.68
C ARG A 77 8.74 3.77 -12.74
N LEU A 78 8.93 2.53 -13.13
CA LEU A 78 10.25 2.07 -13.56
C LEU A 78 10.36 2.43 -15.04
N LYS A 79 11.29 3.35 -15.34
CA LYS A 79 11.77 3.61 -16.70
C LYS A 79 12.41 2.36 -17.27
#